data_AF-A0A0C2YV04-F1
#
_entry.id   AF-A0A0C2YV04-F1
#
_cell.length_a   1.000
_cell.length_b   1.000
_cell.length_c   1.000
_cell.angle_alpha   90.00
_cell.angle_beta   90.00
_cell.angle_gamma   90.00
#
_symmetry.space_group_name_H-M   'P 1'
#
loop_
_entity.id
_entity.type
_entity.pdbx_description
1 polymer ?
#
loop_
_entity_poly.entity_id
_entity_poly.type
_entity_poly.pdbx_seq_one_letter_code
_entity_poly.pdbx_strand_id
1 'polypeptide(L)'
;MTLAPVRVCVFDAYGTLFDLNGLSRLVRDDLGERADTLLRLWRKRQMELSWLPLRPGVHADFWRLTDEALDFAMDTLGLDDRGLRLRLMEGWLNPELYPDTEGALDRLREMGYPMAILSNGSLAMLKSTLVMPGIRNTVDAVLSAQSVGRFKPDPLVYQLATTHFGLAPESVCYVSANAWDVSGASAFGFQVVWINRDKVPAEKLPLGTKATVASLAELPAILGG
;
A
#
# COMPACT_ATOMS: atom_id res chain seq x y z
N MET A 1 -7.94 13.86 -18.28
CA MET A 1 -9.21 13.10 -18.32
C MET A 1 -9.77 13.12 -16.92
N THR A 2 -11.00 13.59 -16.74
CA THR A 2 -11.65 13.65 -15.44
C THR A 2 -12.22 12.28 -15.08
N LEU A 3 -12.15 11.92 -13.80
CA LEU A 3 -12.80 10.72 -13.28
C LEU A 3 -14.32 10.84 -13.50
N ALA A 4 -14.99 9.72 -13.78
CA ALA A 4 -16.45 9.63 -13.66
C ALA A 4 -16.86 9.85 -12.20
N PRO A 5 -18.14 10.10 -11.87
CA PRO A 5 -18.56 10.45 -10.51
C PRO A 5 -18.03 9.50 -9.43
N VAL A 6 -17.06 9.98 -8.65
CA VAL A 6 -16.44 9.24 -7.54
C VAL A 6 -17.29 9.40 -6.29
N ARG A 7 -17.46 8.31 -5.55
CA ARG A 7 -18.22 8.25 -4.29
C ARG A 7 -17.36 7.94 -3.08
N VAL A 8 -16.18 7.37 -3.28
CA VAL A 8 -15.20 7.02 -2.22
C VAL A 8 -13.80 7.01 -2.81
N CYS A 9 -12.80 7.42 -2.00
CA CYS A 9 -11.38 7.26 -2.30
C CYS A 9 -10.80 6.10 -1.50
N VAL A 10 -10.22 5.11 -2.19
CA VAL A 10 -9.62 3.93 -1.56
C VAL A 10 -8.13 3.93 -1.87
N PHE A 11 -7.31 3.85 -0.83
CA PHE A 11 -5.87 3.94 -0.92
C PHE A 11 -5.23 2.59 -0.66
N ASP A 12 -4.27 2.23 -1.48
CA ASP A 12 -3.24 1.29 -1.06
C ASP A 12 -2.44 1.87 0.13
N ALA A 13 -1.83 0.99 0.91
CA ALA A 13 -1.08 1.36 2.11
C ALA A 13 0.43 1.53 1.82
N TYR A 14 1.14 0.41 1.74
CA TYR A 14 2.61 0.37 1.76
C TYR A 14 3.21 0.76 0.42
N GLY A 15 3.97 1.86 0.40
CA GLY A 15 4.49 2.49 -0.82
C GLY A 15 3.55 3.56 -1.40
N THR A 16 2.32 3.66 -0.89
CA THR A 16 1.33 4.64 -1.35
C THR A 16 1.10 5.74 -0.31
N LEU A 17 0.57 5.41 0.87
CA LEU A 17 0.46 6.34 2.01
C LEU A 17 1.69 6.26 2.91
N PHE A 18 2.20 5.05 3.11
CA PHE A 18 3.32 4.77 4.00
C PHE A 18 4.64 4.68 3.22
N ASP A 19 5.63 5.49 3.59
CA ASP A 19 6.94 5.53 2.94
C ASP A 19 7.84 4.39 3.45
N LEU A 20 7.96 3.35 2.62
CA LEU A 20 8.84 2.23 2.92
C LEU A 20 10.33 2.61 2.88
N ASN A 21 10.71 3.69 2.19
CA ASN A 21 12.12 4.13 2.18
C ASN A 21 12.60 4.60 3.55
N GLY A 22 11.68 4.91 4.49
CA GLY A 22 12.01 5.16 5.89
C GLY A 22 12.76 3.99 6.55
N LEU A 23 12.46 2.76 6.13
CA LEU A 23 13.17 1.57 6.64
C LEU A 23 14.64 1.55 6.22
N SER A 24 14.96 1.97 4.99
CA SER A 24 16.35 2.13 4.56
C SER A 24 17.05 3.23 5.37
N ARG A 25 16.37 4.36 5.64
CA ARG A 25 16.93 5.46 6.44
C ARG A 25 17.24 5.01 7.86
N LEU A 26 16.35 4.23 8.47
CA LEU A 26 16.47 3.70 9.84
C LEU A 26 17.77 2.91 10.09
N VAL A 27 18.29 2.23 9.07
CA VAL A 27 19.45 1.32 9.20
C VAL A 27 20.64 1.75 8.34
N ARG A 28 20.61 2.97 7.79
CA ARG A 28 21.66 3.46 6.89
C ARG A 28 22.99 3.61 7.61
N ASP A 29 22.99 4.06 8.86
CA ASP A 29 24.20 4.23 9.65
C ASP A 29 24.91 2.90 9.93
N ASP A 30 24.14 1.80 10.02
CA ASP A 30 24.66 0.46 10.29
C ASP A 30 25.16 -0.24 9.00
N LEU A 31 24.43 -0.05 7.90
CA LEU A 31 24.60 -0.86 6.68
C LEU A 31 25.19 -0.09 5.48
N GLY A 32 25.21 1.24 5.53
CA GLY A 32 25.56 2.09 4.39
C GLY A 32 24.68 1.78 3.17
N GLU A 33 25.29 1.67 2.00
CA GLU A 33 24.62 1.32 0.73
C GLU A 33 23.90 -0.05 0.75
N ARG A 34 24.27 -0.94 1.69
CA ARG A 34 23.58 -2.22 1.85
C ARG A 34 22.17 -2.07 2.42
N ALA A 35 21.83 -0.94 3.06
CA ALA A 35 20.47 -0.68 3.57
C ALA A 35 19.43 -0.75 2.45
N ASP A 36 19.66 -0.05 1.34
CA ASP A 36 18.75 -0.06 0.19
C ASP A 36 18.72 -1.42 -0.51
N THR A 37 19.84 -2.13 -0.52
CA THR A 37 19.91 -3.49 -1.07
C THR A 37 19.10 -4.48 -0.24
N LEU A 38 19.21 -4.40 1.09
CA LEU A 38 18.42 -5.19 2.03
C LEU A 38 16.93 -4.93 1.83
N LEU A 39 16.50 -3.66 1.83
CA LEU A 39 15.09 -3.31 1.68
C LEU A 39 14.52 -3.76 0.33
N ARG A 40 15.27 -3.61 -0.77
CA ARG A 40 14.84 -4.11 -2.09
C ARG A 40 14.68 -5.62 -2.10
N LEU A 41 15.65 -6.38 -1.55
CA LEU A 41 15.56 -7.85 -1.47
C LEU A 41 14.38 -8.28 -0.60
N TRP A 42 14.22 -7.64 0.56
CA TRP A 42 13.14 -7.90 1.49
C TRP A 42 11.78 -7.67 0.83
N ARG A 43 11.56 -6.50 0.25
CA ARG A 43 10.28 -6.15 -0.40
C ARG A 43 9.99 -7.05 -1.59
N LYS A 44 11.00 -7.37 -2.40
CA LYS A 44 10.86 -8.30 -3.52
C LYS A 44 10.41 -9.67 -3.01
N ARG A 45 11.10 -10.23 -2.02
CA ARG A 45 10.81 -11.56 -1.48
C ARG A 45 9.43 -11.62 -0.82
N GLN A 46 9.07 -10.59 -0.05
CA GLN A 46 7.76 -10.46 0.58
C GLN A 46 6.64 -10.52 -0.47
N MET A 47 6.82 -9.87 -1.62
CA MET A 47 5.83 -9.87 -2.70
C MET A 47 5.78 -11.20 -3.45
N GLU A 48 6.94 -11.80 -3.76
CA GLU A 48 7.00 -13.15 -4.33
C GLU A 48 6.23 -14.17 -3.49
N LEU A 49 6.44 -14.15 -2.15
CA LEU A 49 5.72 -15.05 -1.24
C LEU A 49 4.21 -14.81 -1.24
N SER A 50 3.77 -13.56 -1.37
CA SER A 50 2.34 -13.22 -1.40
C SER A 50 1.61 -13.72 -2.65
N TRP A 51 2.34 -14.00 -3.73
CA TRP A 51 1.78 -14.54 -4.97
C TRP A 51 1.81 -16.07 -5.03
N LEU A 52 2.45 -16.73 -4.06
CA LEU A 52 2.40 -18.18 -3.96
C LEU A 52 1.01 -18.65 -3.55
N PRO A 53 0.54 -19.80 -4.08
CA PRO A 53 -0.75 -20.35 -3.69
C PRO A 53 -0.73 -20.74 -2.21
N LEU A 54 -1.74 -20.29 -1.47
CA LEU A 54 -1.96 -20.72 -0.10
C LEU A 54 -2.54 -22.14 -0.08
N ARG A 55 -2.11 -22.94 0.90
CA ARG A 55 -2.71 -24.25 1.14
C ARG A 55 -4.17 -24.10 1.61
N PRO A 56 -5.06 -25.05 1.31
CA PRO A 56 -6.41 -25.04 1.87
C PRO A 56 -6.38 -24.90 3.40
N GLY A 57 -7.16 -23.96 3.95
CA GLY A 57 -7.23 -23.69 5.38
C GLY A 57 -6.11 -22.80 5.94
N VAL A 58 -5.14 -22.37 5.13
CA VAL A 58 -4.13 -21.38 5.54
C VAL A 58 -4.60 -19.99 5.12
N HIS A 59 -4.73 -19.08 6.09
CA HIS A 59 -5.09 -17.70 5.83
C HIS A 59 -3.87 -16.87 5.39
N ALA A 60 -4.13 -15.87 4.57
CA ALA A 60 -3.17 -14.84 4.22
C ALA A 60 -2.69 -14.11 5.49
N ASP A 61 -1.39 -14.21 5.80
CA ASP A 61 -0.74 -13.52 6.92
C ASP A 61 0.47 -12.74 6.43
N PHE A 62 0.26 -11.46 6.13
CA PHE A 62 1.32 -10.61 5.61
C PHE A 62 2.42 -10.34 6.63
N TRP A 63 2.12 -10.38 7.93
CA TRP A 63 3.14 -10.17 8.97
C TRP A 63 4.15 -11.31 8.96
N ARG A 64 3.66 -12.55 8.89
CA ARG A 64 4.51 -13.72 8.72
C ARG A 64 5.36 -13.65 7.45
N LEU A 65 4.76 -13.27 6.31
CA LEU A 65 5.54 -13.13 5.07
C LEU A 65 6.59 -12.02 5.17
N THR A 66 6.30 -10.96 5.91
CA THR A 66 7.25 -9.87 6.19
C THR A 66 8.43 -10.38 7.00
N ASP A 67 8.17 -11.17 8.04
CA ASP A 67 9.21 -11.78 8.88
C ASP A 67 10.10 -12.77 8.10
N GLU A 68 9.49 -13.72 7.38
CA GLU A 68 10.22 -14.72 6.59
C GLU A 68 11.03 -14.09 5.44
N ALA A 69 10.50 -13.03 4.82
CA ALA A 69 11.21 -12.31 3.78
C ALA A 69 12.39 -11.47 4.31
N LEU A 70 12.34 -11.02 5.56
CA LEU A 70 13.46 -10.33 6.19
C LEU A 70 14.60 -11.30 6.45
N ASP A 71 14.30 -12.46 7.02
CA ASP A 71 15.29 -13.52 7.27
C ASP A 71 16.02 -13.88 5.96
N PHE A 72 15.26 -14.11 4.89
CA PHE A 72 15.84 -14.36 3.57
C PHE A 72 16.78 -13.23 3.10
N ALA A 73 16.38 -11.97 3.25
CA ALA A 73 17.17 -10.84 2.81
C ALA A 73 18.45 -10.65 3.63
N MET A 74 18.36 -10.85 4.96
CA MET A 74 19.50 -10.81 5.86
C MET A 74 20.48 -11.94 5.57
N ASP A 75 20.00 -13.17 5.43
CA ASP A 75 20.82 -14.34 5.07
C ASP A 75 21.54 -14.14 3.73
N THR A 76 20.82 -13.61 2.72
CA THR A 76 21.38 -13.33 1.40
C THR A 76 22.54 -12.33 1.45
N LEU A 77 22.51 -11.40 2.41
CA LEU A 77 23.55 -10.39 2.61
C LEU A 77 24.59 -10.79 3.66
N GLY A 78 24.48 -11.98 4.26
CA GLY A 78 25.36 -12.45 5.33
C GLY A 78 25.25 -11.60 6.60
N LEU A 79 24.06 -11.09 6.91
CA LEU A 79 23.78 -10.29 8.10
C LEU A 79 23.23 -11.17 9.22
N ASP A 80 23.98 -11.31 10.31
CA ASP A 80 23.54 -11.99 11.53
C ASP A 80 23.52 -10.98 12.70
N ASP A 81 22.51 -10.12 12.70
CA ASP A 81 22.32 -9.09 13.73
C ASP A 81 20.84 -9.05 14.18
N ARG A 82 20.61 -9.60 15.37
CA ARG A 82 19.29 -9.64 15.99
C ARG A 82 18.74 -8.25 16.30
N GLY A 83 19.58 -7.29 16.69
CA GLY A 83 19.14 -5.92 17.01
C GLY A 83 18.69 -5.17 15.76
N LEU A 84 19.43 -5.32 14.67
CA LEU A 84 19.05 -4.83 13.34
C LEU A 84 17.71 -5.42 12.89
N ARG A 85 17.56 -6.75 12.99
CA ARG A 85 16.31 -7.45 12.63
C ARG A 85 15.10 -6.92 13.39
N LEU A 86 15.24 -6.74 14.72
CA LEU A 86 14.17 -6.23 15.56
C LEU A 86 13.76 -4.81 15.16
N ARG A 87 14.72 -3.90 14.96
CA ARG A 87 14.43 -2.53 14.50
C ARG A 87 13.73 -2.50 13.15
N LEU A 88 14.14 -3.35 12.21
CA LEU A 88 13.52 -3.45 10.89
C LEU A 88 12.07 -3.92 10.97
N MET A 89 11.80 -4.97 11.76
CA MET A 89 10.42 -5.45 11.95
C MET A 89 9.54 -4.43 12.69
N GLU A 90 10.09 -3.73 13.69
CA GLU A 90 9.38 -2.65 14.39
C GLU A 90 9.07 -1.48 13.46
N GLY A 91 10.00 -1.12 12.57
CA GLY A 91 9.79 -0.10 11.55
C GLY A 91 8.63 -0.42 10.60
N TRP A 92 8.35 -1.70 10.32
CA TRP A 92 7.17 -2.08 9.53
C TRP A 92 5.83 -1.86 10.24
N LEU A 93 5.82 -1.92 11.57
CA LEU A 93 4.63 -1.63 12.37
C LEU A 93 4.42 -0.13 12.54
N ASN A 94 5.48 0.66 12.42
CA ASN A 94 5.47 2.10 12.59
C ASN A 94 6.07 2.82 11.37
N PRO A 95 5.50 2.63 10.17
CA PRO A 95 6.04 3.27 8.98
C PRO A 95 5.80 4.78 9.04
N GLU A 96 6.69 5.55 8.40
CA GLU A 96 6.48 6.97 8.18
C GLU A 96 5.40 7.20 7.10
N LEU A 97 4.68 8.32 7.17
CA LEU A 97 3.85 8.78 6.05
C LEU A 97 4.72 9.45 5.00
N TYR A 98 4.29 9.41 3.74
CA TYR A 98 4.84 10.36 2.78
C TYR A 98 4.48 11.80 3.21
N PRO A 99 5.37 12.79 3.02
CA PRO A 99 5.14 14.17 3.49
C PRO A 99 3.86 14.84 2.98
N ASP A 100 3.37 14.41 1.83
CA ASP A 100 2.16 14.92 1.17
C ASP A 100 0.87 14.19 1.58
N THR A 101 0.97 13.16 2.43
CA THR A 101 -0.17 12.31 2.79
C THR A 101 -1.20 13.04 3.63
N GLU A 102 -0.79 13.66 4.74
CA GLU A 102 -1.72 14.26 5.70
C GLU A 102 -2.55 15.37 5.03
N GLY A 103 -1.86 16.30 4.34
CA GLY A 103 -2.52 17.40 3.64
C GLY A 103 -3.46 16.93 2.53
N ALA A 104 -3.13 15.86 1.81
CA ALA A 104 -4.01 15.30 0.79
C ALA A 104 -5.28 14.68 1.40
N LEU A 105 -5.14 13.87 2.46
CA LEU A 105 -6.29 13.25 3.13
C LEU A 105 -7.20 14.29 3.78
N ASP A 106 -6.64 15.31 4.43
CA ASP A 106 -7.40 16.41 5.01
C ASP A 106 -8.22 17.15 3.94
N ARG A 107 -7.59 17.45 2.79
CA ARG A 107 -8.29 18.13 1.70
C ARG A 107 -9.43 17.28 1.12
N LEU A 108 -9.21 15.97 0.95
CA LEU A 108 -10.26 15.07 0.48
C LEU A 108 -11.43 14.95 1.48
N ARG A 109 -11.14 14.99 2.78
CA ARG A 109 -12.16 15.05 3.83
C ARG A 109 -12.97 16.35 3.75
N GLU A 110 -12.32 17.49 3.56
CA GLU A 110 -13.01 18.79 3.38
C GLU A 110 -13.92 18.79 2.15
N MET A 111 -13.52 18.08 1.09
CA MET A 111 -14.34 17.87 -0.11
C MET A 111 -15.51 16.89 0.11
N GLY A 112 -15.60 16.26 1.29
CA GLY A 112 -16.68 15.35 1.66
C GLY A 112 -16.54 13.95 1.10
N TYR A 113 -15.34 13.53 0.67
CA TYR A 113 -15.12 12.15 0.23
C TYR A 113 -14.91 11.21 1.43
N PRO A 114 -15.69 10.12 1.52
CA PRO A 114 -15.32 8.99 2.34
C PRO A 114 -13.99 8.40 1.85
N MET A 115 -13.18 7.91 2.78
CA MET A 115 -11.86 7.37 2.52
C MET A 115 -11.66 6.00 3.17
N ALA A 116 -10.98 5.09 2.47
CA ALA A 116 -10.60 3.80 3.04
C ALA A 116 -9.16 3.43 2.68
N ILE A 117 -8.53 2.61 3.51
CA ILE A 117 -7.30 1.89 3.17
C ILE A 117 -7.66 0.47 2.77
N LEU A 118 -7.17 0.00 1.62
CA LEU A 118 -7.21 -1.41 1.23
C LEU A 118 -5.78 -1.95 1.12
N SER A 119 -5.41 -2.93 1.93
CA SER A 119 -4.01 -3.38 2.02
C SER A 119 -3.87 -4.89 2.20
N ASN A 120 -2.76 -5.43 1.70
CA ASN A 120 -2.32 -6.79 2.04
C ASN A 120 -1.95 -6.95 3.52
N GLY A 121 -1.57 -5.85 4.20
CA GLY A 121 -1.19 -5.87 5.62
C GLY A 121 -2.24 -6.56 6.50
N SER A 122 -1.78 -7.31 7.49
CA SER A 122 -2.67 -7.96 8.44
C SER A 122 -3.44 -6.93 9.27
N LEU A 123 -4.56 -7.33 9.89
CA LEU A 123 -5.32 -6.42 10.75
C LEU A 123 -4.46 -5.84 11.88
N ALA A 124 -3.53 -6.61 12.43
CA ALA A 124 -2.61 -6.14 13.46
C ALA A 124 -1.68 -5.05 12.93
N MET A 125 -1.12 -5.23 11.73
CA MET A 125 -0.24 -4.24 11.09
C MET A 125 -0.97 -2.94 10.75
N LEU A 126 -2.23 -3.03 10.31
CA LEU A 126 -2.99 -1.82 9.95
C LEU A 126 -3.58 -1.12 11.18
N LYS A 127 -3.79 -1.82 12.29
CA LYS A 127 -4.24 -1.20 13.55
C LYS A 127 -3.21 -0.25 14.13
N SER A 128 -1.91 -0.52 13.99
CA SER A 128 -0.88 0.41 14.46
C SER A 128 -0.84 1.69 13.62
N THR A 129 -1.21 1.65 12.35
CA THR A 129 -1.23 2.86 11.49
C THR A 129 -2.46 3.73 11.71
N LEU A 130 -3.57 3.16 12.20
CA LEU A 130 -4.81 3.89 12.50
C LEU A 130 -4.68 4.95 13.60
N VAL A 131 -3.68 4.84 14.47
CA VAL A 131 -3.45 5.82 15.55
C VAL A 131 -2.51 6.95 15.15
N MET A 132 -1.92 6.90 13.95
CA MET A 132 -1.02 7.94 13.45
C MET A 132 -1.79 9.25 13.24
N PRO A 133 -1.28 10.42 13.68
CA PRO A 133 -1.99 11.70 13.59
C PRO A 133 -2.58 12.02 12.22
N GLY A 134 -1.88 11.75 11.12
CA GLY A 134 -2.36 11.97 9.76
C GLY A 134 -3.39 10.98 9.21
N ILE A 135 -3.58 9.83 9.85
CA ILE A 135 -4.54 8.79 9.45
C ILE A 135 -5.75 8.75 10.39
N ARG A 136 -5.50 9.04 11.67
CA ARG A 136 -6.51 9.00 12.72
C ARG A 136 -7.59 10.03 12.42
N ASN A 137 -8.85 9.58 12.38
CA ASN A 137 -10.02 10.39 12.08
C ASN A 137 -10.06 11.01 10.65
N THR A 138 -9.18 10.59 9.74
CA THR A 138 -9.27 10.95 8.31
C THR A 138 -9.82 9.81 7.48
N VAL A 139 -9.50 8.56 7.81
CA VAL A 139 -9.95 7.38 7.08
C VAL A 139 -11.17 6.73 7.77
N ASP A 140 -12.23 6.46 7.02
CA ASP A 140 -13.48 5.85 7.51
C ASP A 140 -13.39 4.33 7.67
N ALA A 141 -12.55 3.67 6.88
CA ALA A 141 -12.42 2.21 6.89
C ALA A 141 -11.00 1.71 6.61
N VAL A 142 -10.63 0.60 7.25
CA VAL A 142 -9.39 -0.13 6.96
C VAL A 142 -9.74 -1.57 6.62
N LEU A 143 -9.45 -1.94 5.38
CA LEU A 143 -9.82 -3.19 4.74
C LEU A 143 -8.55 -4.01 4.52
N SER A 144 -8.41 -5.09 5.30
CA SER A 144 -7.27 -6.00 5.19
C SER A 144 -7.61 -7.19 4.30
N ALA A 145 -6.71 -7.52 3.37
CA ALA A 145 -6.78 -8.71 2.53
C ALA A 145 -6.82 -10.01 3.36
N GLN A 146 -6.32 -9.98 4.61
CA GLN A 146 -6.41 -11.08 5.57
C GLN A 146 -7.86 -11.55 5.78
N SER A 147 -8.84 -10.64 5.72
CA SER A 147 -10.26 -10.96 5.93
C SER A 147 -10.85 -11.90 4.88
N VAL A 148 -10.27 -11.93 3.67
CA VAL A 148 -10.68 -12.82 2.58
C VAL A 148 -9.67 -13.95 2.33
N GLY A 149 -8.60 -14.02 3.13
CA GLY A 149 -7.57 -15.06 3.03
C GLY A 149 -6.83 -15.05 1.69
N ARG A 150 -6.76 -13.90 1.01
CA ARG A 150 -6.07 -13.70 -0.27
C ARG A 150 -5.18 -12.47 -0.20
N PHE A 151 -4.28 -12.31 -1.16
CA PHE A 151 -3.52 -11.08 -1.36
C PHE A 151 -3.87 -10.48 -2.71
N LYS A 152 -3.76 -9.15 -2.81
CA LYS A 152 -3.76 -8.45 -4.09
C LYS A 152 -2.70 -9.09 -5.01
N PRO A 153 -2.96 -9.23 -6.33
CA PRO A 153 -4.08 -8.64 -7.08
C PRO A 153 -5.32 -9.55 -7.21
N ASP A 154 -5.60 -10.45 -6.25
CA ASP A 154 -6.83 -11.25 -6.28
C ASP A 154 -8.09 -10.35 -6.21
N PRO A 155 -9.07 -10.53 -7.12
CA PRO A 155 -10.29 -9.71 -7.16
C PRO A 155 -11.10 -9.71 -5.86
N LEU A 156 -11.04 -10.78 -5.06
CA LEU A 156 -11.73 -10.82 -3.76
C LEU A 156 -11.22 -9.77 -2.78
N VAL A 157 -9.96 -9.33 -2.93
CA VAL A 157 -9.42 -8.27 -2.09
C VAL A 157 -10.02 -6.91 -2.48
N TYR A 158 -10.09 -6.59 -3.77
CA TYR A 158 -10.71 -5.36 -4.25
C TYR A 158 -12.22 -5.32 -3.94
N GLN A 159 -12.90 -6.47 -3.98
CA GLN A 159 -14.30 -6.61 -3.61
C GLN A 159 -14.61 -6.18 -2.16
N LEU A 160 -13.64 -6.18 -1.26
CA LEU A 160 -13.83 -5.67 0.11
C LEU A 160 -14.32 -4.23 0.11
N ALA A 161 -13.79 -3.38 -0.76
CA ALA A 161 -14.17 -1.97 -0.82
C ALA A 161 -15.61 -1.80 -1.35
N THR A 162 -15.97 -2.47 -2.44
CA THR A 162 -17.33 -2.38 -2.99
C THR A 162 -18.37 -2.96 -2.05
N THR A 163 -18.04 -4.06 -1.36
CA THR A 163 -18.90 -4.68 -0.36
C THR A 163 -19.10 -3.76 0.84
N HIS A 164 -18.02 -3.15 1.34
CA HIS A 164 -18.09 -2.26 2.51
C HIS A 164 -18.95 -1.02 2.25
N PHE A 165 -18.78 -0.38 1.09
CA PHE A 165 -19.50 0.86 0.76
C PHE A 165 -20.83 0.64 0.02
N GLY A 166 -21.14 -0.58 -0.41
CA GLY A 166 -22.32 -0.87 -1.23
C GLY A 166 -22.30 -0.17 -2.58
N LEU A 167 -21.12 -0.04 -3.20
CA LEU A 167 -20.90 0.72 -4.43
C LEU A 167 -20.48 -0.19 -5.59
N ALA A 168 -20.82 0.23 -6.81
CA ALA A 168 -20.25 -0.35 -8.02
C ALA A 168 -18.74 0.01 -8.14
N PRO A 169 -17.90 -0.85 -8.73
CA PRO A 169 -16.46 -0.60 -8.88
C PRO A 169 -16.15 0.76 -9.52
N GLU A 170 -16.93 1.18 -10.52
CA GLU A 170 -16.69 2.42 -11.25
C GLU A 170 -16.95 3.67 -10.40
N SER A 171 -17.58 3.55 -9.24
CA SER A 171 -17.77 4.65 -8.28
C SER A 171 -16.60 4.82 -7.31
N VAL A 172 -15.60 3.93 -7.36
CA VAL A 172 -14.43 3.93 -6.46
C VAL A 172 -13.24 4.57 -7.18
N CYS A 173 -12.71 5.65 -6.60
CA CYS A 173 -11.38 6.14 -6.96
C CYS A 173 -10.35 5.31 -6.18
N TYR A 174 -9.51 4.56 -6.89
CA TYR A 174 -8.48 3.74 -6.25
C TYR A 174 -7.10 4.35 -6.47
N VAL A 175 -6.34 4.55 -5.41
CA VAL A 175 -5.04 5.24 -5.45
C VAL A 175 -3.94 4.28 -5.05
N SER A 176 -2.93 4.12 -5.90
CA SER A 176 -1.76 3.30 -5.58
C SER A 176 -0.51 3.79 -6.30
N ALA A 177 0.65 3.67 -5.66
CA ALA A 177 1.96 3.86 -6.30
C ALA A 177 2.49 2.54 -6.92
N ASN A 178 1.92 1.40 -6.50
CA ASN A 178 2.35 0.08 -6.90
C ASN A 178 1.67 -0.32 -8.22
N ALA A 179 2.43 -0.37 -9.32
CA ALA A 179 1.84 -0.59 -10.64
C ALA A 179 1.14 -1.96 -10.82
N TRP A 180 1.62 -3.00 -10.13
CA TRP A 180 0.94 -4.30 -10.07
C TRP A 180 -0.44 -4.21 -9.39
N ASP A 181 -0.58 -3.34 -8.39
CA ASP A 181 -1.83 -3.09 -7.68
C ASP A 181 -2.77 -2.21 -8.52
N VAL A 182 -2.21 -1.22 -9.22
CA VAL A 182 -2.93 -0.43 -10.22
C VAL A 182 -3.54 -1.33 -11.29
N SER A 183 -2.78 -2.31 -11.77
CA SER A 183 -3.26 -3.29 -12.74
C SER A 183 -4.42 -4.13 -12.20
N GLY A 184 -4.29 -4.63 -10.96
CA GLY A 184 -5.33 -5.45 -10.33
C GLY A 184 -6.62 -4.67 -10.07
N ALA A 185 -6.50 -3.44 -9.53
CA ALA A 185 -7.63 -2.55 -9.28
C ALA A 185 -8.34 -2.15 -10.58
N SER A 186 -7.57 -1.86 -11.64
CA SER A 186 -8.12 -1.53 -12.97
C SER A 186 -8.86 -2.72 -13.58
N ALA A 187 -8.30 -3.94 -13.44
CA ALA A 187 -8.95 -5.18 -13.86
C ALA A 187 -10.23 -5.49 -13.09
N PHE A 188 -10.32 -5.08 -11.82
CA PHE A 188 -11.54 -5.21 -11.03
C PHE A 188 -12.64 -4.20 -11.43
N GLY A 189 -12.27 -3.10 -12.10
CA GLY A 189 -13.20 -2.07 -12.57
C GLY A 189 -13.13 -0.74 -11.82
N PHE A 190 -12.15 -0.55 -10.93
CA PHE A 190 -11.97 0.74 -10.25
C PHE A 190 -11.49 1.85 -11.17
N GLN A 191 -11.80 3.09 -10.79
CA GLN A 191 -11.18 4.26 -11.42
C GLN A 191 -9.83 4.53 -10.78
N VAL A 192 -8.76 4.03 -11.40
CA VAL A 192 -7.43 4.04 -10.76
C VAL A 192 -6.63 5.31 -11.05
N VAL A 193 -6.09 5.91 -10.00
CA VAL A 193 -5.06 6.96 -10.06
C VAL A 193 -3.72 6.36 -9.63
N TRP A 194 -2.73 6.42 -10.51
CA TRP A 194 -1.38 5.96 -10.22
C TRP A 194 -0.51 7.10 -9.70
N ILE A 195 0.16 6.89 -8.56
CA ILE A 195 1.16 7.80 -8.02
C ILE A 195 2.55 7.41 -8.55
N ASN A 196 3.08 8.15 -9.50
CA ASN A 196 4.41 7.95 -10.08
C ASN A 196 5.42 8.96 -9.50
N ARG A 197 5.81 8.75 -8.24
CA ARG A 197 6.75 9.64 -7.52
C ARG A 197 8.12 9.73 -8.18
N ASP A 198 8.61 8.59 -8.67
CA ASP A 198 9.97 8.46 -9.21
C ASP A 198 10.06 8.79 -10.71
N LYS A 199 8.95 9.24 -11.32
CA LYS A 199 8.84 9.52 -12.76
C LYS A 199 9.35 8.37 -13.63
N VAL A 200 9.11 7.14 -13.18
CA VAL A 200 9.47 5.94 -13.94
C VAL A 200 8.64 5.89 -15.22
N PRO A 201 9.15 5.24 -16.28
CA PRO A 201 8.37 5.03 -17.50
C PRO A 201 7.00 4.43 -17.17
N ALA A 202 5.95 4.95 -17.82
CA ALA A 202 4.61 4.42 -17.60
C ALA A 202 4.60 2.91 -17.90
N GLU A 203 4.13 2.14 -16.93
CA GLU A 203 3.97 0.71 -17.16
C GLU A 203 2.94 0.47 -18.26
N LYS A 204 3.21 -0.52 -19.13
CA LYS A 204 2.28 -0.96 -20.16
C LYS A 204 1.18 -1.81 -19.52
N LEU A 205 0.35 -1.17 -18.70
CA LEU A 205 -0.76 -1.83 -18.01
C LEU A 205 -1.87 -2.15 -19.02
N PRO A 206 -2.33 -3.40 -19.13
CA PRO A 206 -3.31 -3.80 -20.14
C PRO A 206 -4.62 -2.99 -20.14
N LEU A 207 -5.00 -2.46 -18.98
CA LEU A 207 -6.25 -1.72 -18.76
C LEU A 207 -6.03 -0.24 -18.40
N GLY A 208 -4.77 0.21 -18.36
CA GLY A 208 -4.39 1.61 -18.11
C GLY A 208 -4.80 2.17 -16.74
N THR A 209 -4.53 3.47 -16.56
CA THR A 209 -4.96 4.30 -15.42
C THR A 209 -5.92 5.38 -15.91
N LYS A 210 -6.77 5.91 -15.01
CA LYS A 210 -7.59 7.09 -15.32
C LYS A 210 -6.79 8.38 -15.21
N ALA A 211 -5.84 8.43 -14.28
CA ALA A 211 -4.88 9.52 -14.13
C ALA A 211 -3.55 9.00 -13.58
N THR A 212 -2.49 9.77 -13.83
CA THR A 212 -1.17 9.59 -13.22
C THR A 212 -0.75 10.92 -12.63
N VAL A 213 -0.28 10.91 -11.38
CA VAL A 213 0.20 12.09 -10.65
C VAL A 213 1.57 11.82 -10.06
N ALA A 214 2.32 12.88 -9.71
CA ALA A 214 3.60 12.72 -9.05
C ALA A 214 3.45 12.62 -7.51
N SER A 215 2.32 13.04 -6.96
CA SER A 215 2.10 13.15 -5.52
C SER A 215 0.63 12.96 -5.12
N LEU A 216 0.36 12.62 -3.87
CA LEU A 216 -0.98 12.58 -3.29
C LEU A 216 -1.63 13.97 -3.26
N ALA A 217 -0.82 15.03 -3.15
CA ALA A 217 -1.28 16.42 -3.13
C ALA A 217 -2.04 16.85 -4.40
N GLU A 218 -1.85 16.13 -5.52
CA GLU A 218 -2.55 16.40 -6.79
C GLU A 218 -3.94 15.76 -6.86
N LEU A 219 -4.28 14.84 -5.95
CA LEU A 219 -5.56 14.12 -5.97
C LEU A 219 -6.80 15.03 -5.88
N PRO A 220 -6.84 16.04 -4.98
CA PRO A 220 -7.99 16.94 -4.88
C PRO A 220 -8.35 17.60 -6.22
N ALA A 221 -7.34 18.07 -6.97
CA ALA A 221 -7.54 18.73 -8.25
C ALA A 221 -8.15 17.79 -9.31
N ILE A 222 -7.79 16.51 -9.30
CA ILE A 222 -8.33 15.50 -10.23
C ILE A 222 -9.79 15.15 -9.90
N LEU A 223 -10.14 15.23 -8.62
CA LEU A 223 -11.49 14.98 -8.12
C LEU A 223 -12.39 16.22 -8.17
N GLY A 224 -11.91 17.33 -8.74
CA GLY A 224 -12.69 18.55 -8.98
C GLY A 224 -12.64 19.59 -7.87
N GLY A 225 -11.58 19.57 -7.04
CA GLY A 225 -11.34 20.52 -5.94
C GLY A 225 -10.22 21.52 -6.15
#